data_AF-A0A7G2CS94-F1
#
_entry.id   AF-A0A7G2CS94-F1
#
_cell.length_a   1.000
_cell.length_b   1.000
_cell.length_c   1.000
_cell.angle_alpha   90.00
_cell.angle_beta   90.00
_cell.angle_gamma   90.00
#
_symmetry.space_group_name_H-M   'P 1'
#
loop_
_entity.id
_entity.type
_entity.pdbx_description
1 polymer ?
#
loop_
_entity_poly.entity_id
_entity_poly.type
_entity_poly.pdbx_seq_one_letter_code
_entity_poly.pdbx_strand_id
1 'polypeptide(L)'
;MLSLSWGRWAPRKNLFFKCSGCKRLLPSLHFPNVNAPKHTLLCVSCKKMCVGCGIRLPLDDFKRKDSYTCHRCEEKELVAKENVYFRFPVLKYRACPFSVDEMRKELKNEDSVSPKNKRTVQ
;
A
#
# COMPACT_ATOMS: atom_id res chain seq x y z
N MET A 1 -48.74 -10.54 -16.84
CA MET A 1 -48.21 -9.22 -16.50
C MET A 1 -46.70 -9.35 -16.30
N LEU A 2 -45.90 -9.04 -17.32
CA LEU A 2 -44.44 -9.08 -17.24
C LEU A 2 -43.91 -7.65 -17.09
N SER A 3 -43.49 -7.32 -15.87
CA SER A 3 -42.88 -6.03 -15.54
C SER A 3 -41.45 -6.00 -16.10
N LEU A 4 -41.29 -5.51 -17.33
CA LEU A 4 -39.98 -5.18 -17.90
C LEU A 4 -39.46 -3.90 -17.24
N SER A 5 -38.63 -4.06 -16.22
CA SER A 5 -37.83 -2.99 -15.64
C SER A 5 -36.74 -2.58 -16.62
N TRP A 6 -37.03 -1.56 -17.44
CA TRP A 6 -36.04 -0.88 -18.26
C TRP A 6 -35.09 -0.08 -17.35
N GLY A 7 -34.03 -0.75 -16.88
CA GLY A 7 -32.87 -0.08 -16.35
C GLY A 7 -32.21 0.74 -17.46
N ARG A 8 -32.43 2.05 -17.49
CA ARG A 8 -31.71 2.97 -18.39
C ARG A 8 -30.20 2.87 -18.12
N TRP A 9 -29.50 2.14 -18.97
CA TRP A 9 -28.04 2.19 -19.03
C TRP A 9 -27.64 3.51 -19.71
N ALA A 10 -27.52 4.57 -18.92
CA ALA A 10 -26.87 5.78 -19.40
C ALA A 10 -25.40 5.45 -19.73
N PRO A 11 -24.89 5.83 -20.91
CA PRO A 11 -23.52 5.53 -21.29
C PRO A 11 -22.55 6.26 -20.34
N ARG A 12 -21.89 5.48 -19.47
CA ARG A 12 -20.94 5.97 -18.44
C ARG A 12 -19.74 6.75 -19.01
N LYS A 13 -19.59 6.77 -20.34
CA LYS A 13 -18.51 7.41 -21.10
C LYS A 13 -18.50 8.94 -20.93
N ASN A 14 -19.64 9.55 -20.58
CA ASN A 14 -19.78 11.00 -20.40
C ASN A 14 -20.07 11.41 -18.94
N LEU A 15 -19.94 10.49 -17.98
CA LEU A 15 -20.14 10.82 -16.57
C LEU A 15 -18.89 11.49 -16.00
N PHE A 16 -19.09 12.62 -15.34
CA PHE A 16 -18.06 13.35 -14.61
C PHE A 16 -18.26 13.19 -13.12
N PHE A 17 -17.17 12.99 -12.40
CA PHE A 17 -17.16 12.89 -10.94
C PHE A 17 -16.21 13.92 -10.34
N LYS A 18 -16.60 14.43 -9.17
CA LYS A 18 -15.77 15.34 -8.39
C LYS A 18 -14.83 14.52 -7.53
N CYS A 19 -13.52 14.76 -7.65
CA CYS A 19 -12.53 14.16 -6.77
C CYS A 19 -12.58 14.80 -5.39
N SER A 20 -12.62 14.01 -4.31
CA SER A 20 -12.62 14.54 -2.94
C SER A 20 -11.29 15.19 -2.55
N GLY A 21 -10.17 14.72 -3.09
CA GLY A 21 -8.83 15.24 -2.80
C GLY A 21 -8.53 16.56 -3.53
N CYS A 22 -8.54 16.56 -4.86
CA CYS A 22 -8.20 17.76 -5.64
C CYS A 22 -9.39 18.67 -5.98
N LYS A 23 -10.62 18.30 -5.59
CA LYS A 23 -11.88 19.02 -5.84
C LYS A 23 -12.23 19.26 -7.32
N ARG A 24 -11.43 18.76 -8.27
CA ARG A 24 -11.65 18.87 -9.72
C ARG A 24 -12.77 17.94 -10.18
N LEU A 25 -13.51 18.39 -11.19
CA LEU A 25 -14.50 17.58 -11.92
C LEU A 25 -13.79 16.89 -13.08
N LEU A 26 -13.77 15.55 -13.08
CA LEU A 26 -13.01 14.74 -14.05
C LEU A 26 -13.89 13.65 -14.66
N PRO A 27 -13.59 13.20 -15.91
CA PRO A 27 -14.29 12.07 -16.52
C PRO A 27 -14.17 10.77 -15.71
N SER A 28 -15.15 9.88 -15.84
CA SER A 28 -15.22 8.58 -15.18
C SER A 28 -13.97 7.72 -15.36
N LEU A 29 -13.26 7.85 -16.49
CA LEU A 29 -12.00 7.16 -16.77
C LEU A 29 -10.89 7.43 -15.74
N HIS A 30 -10.91 8.60 -15.09
CA HIS A 30 -9.93 8.96 -14.06
C HIS A 30 -10.23 8.36 -12.69
N PHE A 31 -11.28 7.55 -12.56
CA PHE A 31 -11.69 6.90 -11.32
C PHE A 31 -11.69 5.38 -11.52
N PRO A 32 -10.64 4.67 -11.08
CA PRO A 32 -10.56 3.21 -11.28
C PRO A 32 -11.63 2.45 -10.47
N ASN A 33 -12.26 3.09 -9.50
CA ASN A 33 -13.31 2.49 -8.67
C ASN A 33 -14.56 3.38 -8.67
N VAL A 34 -15.28 3.39 -9.80
CA VAL A 34 -16.48 4.21 -10.04
C VAL A 34 -17.66 3.82 -9.13
N ASN A 35 -17.60 2.64 -8.50
CA ASN A 35 -18.63 2.14 -7.60
C ASN A 35 -18.40 2.55 -6.13
N ALA A 36 -17.32 3.27 -5.82
CA ALA A 36 -17.07 3.77 -4.48
C ALA A 36 -18.09 4.86 -4.08
N PRO A 37 -18.39 5.03 -2.77
CA PRO A 37 -19.22 6.12 -2.28
C PRO A 37 -18.77 7.48 -2.84
N LYS A 38 -19.72 8.34 -3.25
CA LYS A 38 -19.40 9.60 -3.93
C LYS A 38 -18.44 10.51 -3.14
N HIS A 39 -18.48 10.46 -1.81
CA HIS A 39 -17.63 11.26 -0.93
C HIS A 39 -16.20 10.71 -0.79
N THR A 40 -15.91 9.48 -1.22
CA THR A 40 -14.58 8.85 -1.17
C THR A 40 -13.94 8.67 -2.55
N LEU A 41 -14.57 9.18 -3.61
CA LEU A 41 -14.04 9.11 -4.97
C LEU A 41 -12.78 9.98 -5.11
N LEU A 42 -11.65 9.30 -5.30
CA LEU A 42 -10.35 9.91 -5.59
C LEU A 42 -9.90 9.57 -7.00
N CYS A 43 -9.42 10.58 -7.72
CA CYS A 43 -8.89 10.40 -9.06
C CYS A 43 -7.54 9.67 -9.03
N VAL A 44 -7.13 9.13 -10.17
CA VAL A 44 -5.84 8.44 -10.34
C VAL A 44 -4.65 9.28 -9.86
N SER A 45 -4.67 10.60 -10.06
CA SER A 45 -3.58 11.51 -9.65
C SER A 45 -3.54 11.77 -8.14
N CYS A 46 -4.66 11.61 -7.43
CA CYS A 46 -4.72 11.71 -5.97
C CYS A 46 -4.43 10.37 -5.27
N LYS A 47 -4.05 9.35 -6.04
CA LYS A 47 -3.64 8.05 -5.52
C LYS A 47 -2.20 7.77 -5.93
N LYS A 48 -1.43 7.20 -5.02
CA LYS A 48 -0.08 6.70 -5.28
C LYS A 48 -0.07 5.19 -5.12
N MET A 49 0.72 4.50 -5.95
CA MET A 49 0.91 3.06 -5.82
C MET A 49 1.97 2.81 -4.75
N CYS A 50 1.65 1.99 -3.76
CA CYS A 50 2.62 1.53 -2.77
C CYS A 50 3.48 0.42 -3.39
N VAL A 51 4.81 0.55 -3.35
CA VAL A 51 5.73 -0.47 -3.88
C VAL A 51 5.70 -1.75 -3.03
N GLY A 52 5.46 -1.64 -1.73
CA GLY A 52 5.45 -2.78 -0.81
C GLY A 52 4.24 -3.71 -0.96
N CYS A 53 3.06 -3.19 -1.31
CA CYS A 53 1.84 -4.00 -1.45
C CYS A 53 1.20 -3.97 -2.84
N GLY A 54 1.69 -3.13 -3.76
CA GLY A 54 1.14 -2.97 -5.11
C GLY A 54 -0.22 -2.26 -5.18
N ILE A 55 -0.79 -1.84 -4.05
CA ILE A 55 -2.12 -1.23 -3.98
C ILE A 55 -2.03 0.29 -4.22
N ARG A 56 -2.97 0.83 -5.00
CA ARG A 56 -3.15 2.28 -5.16
C ARG A 56 -3.95 2.86 -3.99
N LEU A 57 -3.29 3.69 -3.18
CA LEU A 57 -3.84 4.28 -1.97
C LEU A 57 -3.89 5.82 -2.08
N PRO A 58 -4.80 6.49 -1.35
CA PRO A 58 -4.74 7.93 -1.12
C PRO A 58 -3.36 8.41 -0.68
N LEU A 59 -3.02 9.67 -0.99
CA LEU A 59 -1.75 10.26 -0.54
C LEU A 59 -1.63 10.36 0.98
N ASP A 60 -2.75 10.44 1.70
CA ASP A 60 -2.78 10.50 3.17
C ASP A 60 -2.32 9.19 3.83
N ASP A 61 -2.36 8.06 3.09
CA ASP A 61 -1.86 6.76 3.58
C ASP A 61 -0.32 6.64 3.48
N PHE A 62 0.37 7.69 3.03
CA PHE A 62 1.83 7.75 2.92
C PHE A 62 2.39 8.73 3.96
N LYS A 63 3.36 8.29 4.76
CA LYS A 63 3.94 9.07 5.87
C LYS A 63 4.64 10.34 5.39
N ARG A 64 5.24 10.30 4.20
CA ARG A 64 5.92 11.43 3.55
C ARG A 64 5.46 11.50 2.10
N LYS A 65 5.41 12.71 1.54
CA LYS A 65 5.05 12.93 0.12
C LYS A 65 5.93 12.11 -0.83
N ASP A 66 7.21 11.97 -0.48
CA ASP A 66 8.20 11.25 -1.29
C ASP A 66 8.29 9.76 -0.95
N SER A 67 7.58 9.27 0.08
CA SER A 67 7.61 7.84 0.43
C SER A 67 6.95 7.00 -0.66
N TYR A 68 7.62 5.93 -1.09
CA TYR A 68 7.09 4.97 -2.07
C TYR A 68 6.30 3.83 -1.40
N THR A 69 6.28 3.80 -0.07
CA THR A 69 5.62 2.79 0.76
C THR A 69 4.51 3.43 1.61
N CYS A 70 3.38 2.76 1.73
CA CYS A 70 2.30 3.23 2.60
C CYS A 70 2.62 2.93 4.07
N HIS A 71 1.92 3.62 4.97
CA HIS A 71 2.08 3.48 6.42
C HIS A 71 2.08 2.02 6.89
N ARG A 72 1.11 1.23 6.41
CA ARG A 72 0.99 -0.19 6.77
C ARG A 72 2.19 -1.03 6.33
N CYS A 73 2.79 -0.71 5.19
CA CYS A 73 3.98 -1.41 4.71
C CYS A 73 5.22 -1.00 5.51
N GLU A 74 5.35 0.28 5.84
CA GLU A 74 6.44 0.77 6.71
C GLU A 74 6.36 0.14 8.11
N GLU A 75 5.17 0.04 8.70
CA GLU A 75 4.95 -0.63 9.99
C GLU A 75 5.32 -2.12 9.91
N LYS A 76 4.92 -2.81 8.84
CA LYS A 76 5.30 -4.22 8.64
C LYS A 76 6.81 -4.40 8.50
N GLU A 77 7.49 -3.46 7.85
CA GLU A 77 8.95 -3.48 7.75
C GLU A 77 9.59 -3.32 9.13
N LEU A 78 9.11 -2.38 9.95
CA LEU A 78 9.59 -2.21 11.33
C LEU A 78 9.39 -3.48 12.16
N VAL A 79 8.19 -4.07 12.12
CA VAL A 79 7.92 -5.32 12.84
C VAL A 79 8.79 -6.46 12.31
N ALA A 80 9.07 -6.52 11.01
CA ALA A 80 9.95 -7.54 10.43
C ALA A 80 11.41 -7.37 10.87
N LYS A 81 11.86 -6.19 11.29
CA LYS A 81 13.22 -6.02 11.86
C LYS A 81 13.35 -6.71 13.22
N GLU A 82 12.30 -6.63 14.04
CA GLU A 82 12.33 -7.15 15.42
C GLU A 82 11.77 -8.57 15.54
N ASN A 83 10.94 -9.00 14.59
CA ASN A 83 10.20 -10.25 14.68
C ASN A 83 10.62 -11.24 13.58
N VAL A 84 11.33 -12.28 14.01
CA VAL A 84 11.80 -13.40 13.18
C VAL A 84 10.68 -14.02 12.34
N TYR A 85 9.46 -14.15 12.86
CA TYR A 85 8.36 -14.77 12.10
C TYR A 85 7.78 -13.88 11.01
N PHE A 86 8.00 -12.57 11.08
CA PHE A 86 7.66 -11.64 10.01
C PHE A 86 8.77 -11.55 8.98
N ARG A 87 10.03 -11.56 9.42
CA ARG A 87 11.21 -11.60 8.53
C ARG A 87 11.33 -12.92 7.76
N PHE A 88 11.07 -14.03 8.45
CA PHE A 88 11.18 -15.39 7.95
C PHE A 88 9.85 -16.14 8.18
N PRO A 89 8.81 -15.87 7.36
CA PRO A 89 7.51 -16.51 7.50
C PRO A 89 7.56 -18.05 7.43
N VAL A 90 8.57 -18.59 6.74
CA VAL A 90 8.79 -20.03 6.59
C VAL A 90 9.00 -20.75 7.92
N LEU A 91 9.51 -20.05 8.95
CA LEU A 91 9.71 -20.65 10.27
C LEU A 91 8.38 -20.92 11.01
N LYS A 92 7.25 -20.40 10.51
CA LYS A 92 5.93 -20.73 11.08
C LYS A 92 5.48 -22.16 10.75
N TYR A 93 6.10 -22.82 9.78
CA TYR A 93 5.74 -24.17 9.38
C TYR A 93 6.44 -25.21 10.25
N ARG A 94 5.69 -26.22 10.71
CA ARG A 94 6.20 -27.28 11.60
C ARG A 94 7.34 -28.13 11.01
N ALA A 95 7.51 -28.13 9.69
CA ALA A 95 8.54 -28.88 8.98
C ALA A 95 9.81 -28.05 8.69
N CYS A 96 9.93 -26.84 9.24
CA CYS A 96 11.06 -25.97 8.94
C CYS A 96 12.35 -26.52 9.57
N PRO A 97 13.43 -26.75 8.80
CA PRO A 97 14.70 -27.26 9.33
C PRO A 97 15.51 -26.18 10.06
N PHE A 98 15.08 -24.91 10.03
CA PHE A 98 15.80 -23.78 10.61
C PHE A 98 15.30 -23.47 12.04
N SER A 99 16.24 -23.21 12.96
CA SER A 99 15.91 -22.87 14.35
C SER A 99 15.48 -21.41 14.48
N VAL A 100 14.31 -21.18 15.09
CA VAL A 100 13.81 -19.83 15.41
C VAL A 100 14.80 -19.07 16.29
N ASP A 101 15.45 -19.74 17.24
CA ASP A 101 16.36 -19.10 18.19
C ASP A 101 17.69 -18.69 17.55
N GLU A 102 18.16 -19.43 16.55
CA GLU A 102 19.34 -19.04 15.76
C GLU A 102 19.03 -17.78 14.93
N MET A 103 17.89 -17.75 14.25
CA MET A 103 17.45 -16.59 13.46
C MET A 103 17.19 -15.36 14.34
N ARG A 104 16.76 -15.53 15.60
CA ARG A 104 16.67 -14.43 16.59
C ARG A 104 18.04 -13.83 16.92
N LYS A 105 19.08 -14.66 17.02
CA LYS A 105 20.45 -14.20 17.29
C LYS A 105 20.99 -13.43 16.08
N GLU A 106 20.70 -13.90 14.87
CA GLU A 106 21.09 -13.20 13.64
C GLU A 106 20.50 -11.80 13.56
N LEU A 107 19.19 -11.62 13.82
CA LEU A 107 18.58 -10.28 13.84
C LEU A 107 19.24 -9.34 14.86
N LYS A 108 19.53 -9.84 16.07
CA LYS A 108 20.23 -9.04 17.11
C LYS A 108 21.64 -8.65 16.69
N ASN A 109 22.34 -9.53 15.97
CA ASN A 109 23.69 -9.28 15.47
C ASN A 109 23.67 -8.26 14.31
N GLU A 110 22.66 -8.27 13.44
CA GLU A 110 22.49 -7.25 12.39
C GLU A 110 22.34 -5.84 12.96
N ASP A 111 21.56 -5.68 14.04
CA ASP A 111 21.37 -4.38 14.70
C ASP A 111 22.70 -3.84 15.28
N SER A 112 23.60 -4.73 15.71
CA SER A 112 24.94 -4.37 16.19
C SER A 112 25.93 -4.00 15.08
N VAL A 113 25.58 -4.19 13.81
CA VAL A 113 26.45 -3.96 12.63
C VAL A 113 25.99 -2.73 11.80
N SER A 114 25.01 -1.95 12.27
CA SER A 114 24.66 -0.68 11.63
C SER A 114 25.85 0.32 11.61
N PRO A 115 26.05 1.07 10.51
CA PRO A 115 27.37 1.39 9.98
C PRO A 115 28.08 2.50 10.74
N LYS A 116 29.33 2.23 11.15
CA LYS A 116 30.32 3.28 11.37
C LYS A 116 30.61 3.96 10.03
N ASN A 117 29.96 5.10 9.85
CA ASN A 117 30.36 6.24 9.03
C ASN A 117 31.86 6.25 8.65
N LYS A 118 32.17 6.27 7.35
CA LYS A 118 33.41 6.88 6.84
C LYS A 118 33.07 7.82 5.70
N ARG A 119 32.71 9.06 6.06
CA ARG A 119 33.24 10.23 5.35
C ARG A 119 34.76 10.20 5.49
N THR A 120 35.50 10.06 4.40
CA THR A 120 36.88 10.55 4.32
C THR A 120 37.21 10.93 2.88
N VAL A 121 37.16 12.25 2.65
CA VAL A 121 38.02 13.09 1.80
C VAL A 121 38.51 12.52 0.46
N GLN A 122 38.07 13.16 -0.63
CA GLN A 122 38.95 13.74 -1.65
C GLN A 122 38.29 15.01 -2.21
#